data_AF-A0A1M7LYR5-F1
#
_entry.id   AF-A0A1M7LYR5-F1
#
_cell.length_a   1.000
_cell.length_b   1.000
_cell.length_c   1.000
_cell.angle_alpha   90.00
_cell.angle_beta   90.00
_cell.angle_gamma   90.00
#
_symmetry.space_group_name_H-M   'P 1'
#
loop_
_entity.id
_entity.type
_entity.pdbx_description
1 polymer ?
#
loop_
_entity_poly.entity_id
_entity_poly.type
_entity_poly.pdbx_seq_one_letter_code
_entity_poly.pdbx_strand_id
1 'polypeptide(L)'
;MIIIEILGKIFIDIILEGILYGFFRLIGKGFNKIGELFSGTEKKIDPIKMLEKKFLHKKIELSKNLNEKLKSGQKGVVLEIINENKIFAEFYDKKGKQIELNNELVFEIGMNQFKLK
;
A
#
# COMPACT_ATOMS: atom_id res chain seq x y z
N MET A 1 -7.00 -32.25 -6.03
CA MET A 1 -8.10 -31.31 -5.74
C MET A 1 -7.87 -30.50 -4.45
N ILE A 2 -7.32 -31.11 -3.40
CA ILE A 2 -7.09 -30.46 -2.08
C ILE A 2 -6.09 -29.29 -2.13
N ILE A 3 -5.01 -29.40 -2.92
CA ILE A 3 -3.96 -28.36 -2.98
C ILE A 3 -4.46 -27.06 -3.61
N ILE A 4 -5.36 -27.15 -4.60
CA ILE A 4 -5.94 -25.98 -5.28
C ILE A 4 -6.91 -25.23 -4.36
N GLU A 5 -7.67 -25.95 -3.54
CA GLU A 5 -8.56 -25.35 -2.54
C GLU A 5 -7.79 -24.64 -1.42
N ILE A 6 -6.66 -25.21 -0.99
CA ILE A 6 -5.79 -24.59 0.02
C ILE A 6 -5.12 -23.33 -0.54
N LEU A 7 -4.59 -23.38 -1.76
CA LEU A 7 -4.03 -22.21 -2.45
C LEU A 7 -5.08 -21.12 -2.68
N GLY A 8 -6.31 -21.51 -3.07
CA GLY A 8 -7.43 -20.59 -3.22
C GLY A 8 -7.81 -19.91 -1.91
N LYS A 9 -7.84 -20.65 -0.79
CA LYS A 9 -8.09 -20.08 0.54
C LYS A 9 -7.03 -19.07 0.95
N ILE A 10 -5.75 -19.43 0.84
CA ILE A 10 -4.63 -18.54 1.20
C ILE A 10 -4.66 -17.28 0.33
N PHE A 11 -4.94 -17.42 -0.97
CA PHE A 11 -5.04 -16.29 -1.89
C PHE A 11 -6.21 -15.36 -1.55
N ILE A 12 -7.36 -15.94 -1.18
CA ILE A 12 -8.54 -15.19 -0.73
C ILE A 12 -8.27 -14.48 0.60
N ASP A 13 -7.58 -15.12 1.55
CA ASP A 13 -7.25 -14.54 2.85
C ASP A 13 -6.26 -13.38 2.71
N ILE A 14 -5.23 -13.50 1.88
CA ILE A 14 -4.26 -12.42 1.61
C ILE A 14 -4.92 -11.23 0.92
N ILE A 15 -5.79 -11.49 -0.07
CA ILE A 15 -6.56 -10.44 -0.75
C ILE A 15 -7.56 -9.81 0.21
N LEU A 16 -8.25 -10.60 1.03
CA LEU A 16 -9.20 -10.10 2.01
C LEU A 16 -8.52 -9.28 3.09
N GLU A 17 -7.36 -9.65 3.62
CA GLU A 17 -6.67 -8.84 4.64
C GLU A 17 -6.24 -7.48 4.10
N GLY A 18 -5.63 -7.44 2.90
CA GLY A 18 -5.26 -6.19 2.25
C GLY A 18 -6.46 -5.31 1.89
N ILE A 19 -7.54 -5.92 1.39
CA ILE A 19 -8.79 -5.22 1.06
C ILE A 19 -9.55 -4.80 2.32
N LEU A 20 -9.64 -5.63 3.35
CA LEU A 20 -10.34 -5.35 4.61
C LEU A 20 -9.66 -4.21 5.35
N TYR A 21 -8.32 -4.20 5.42
CA TYR A 21 -7.60 -3.10 6.06
C TYR A 21 -7.86 -1.76 5.33
N GLY A 22 -7.81 -1.77 3.98
CA GLY A 22 -8.19 -0.62 3.16
C GLY A 22 -9.67 -0.23 3.30
N PHE A 23 -10.57 -1.21 3.45
CA PHE A 23 -12.01 -1.03 3.57
C PHE A 23 -12.42 -0.47 4.94
N PHE A 24 -11.87 -0.98 6.05
CA PHE A 24 -12.11 -0.44 7.39
C PHE A 24 -11.61 1.00 7.51
N ARG A 25 -10.52 1.34 6.81
CA ARG A 25 -10.01 2.71 6.75
C ARG A 25 -10.91 3.65 5.94
N LEU A 26 -11.52 3.16 4.85
CA LEU A 26 -12.53 3.90 4.09
C LEU A 26 -13.80 4.14 4.92
N ILE A 27 -14.25 3.13 5.68
CA ILE A 27 -15.37 3.27 6.61
C ILE A 27 -15.06 4.31 7.69
N GLY A 28 -13.88 4.25 8.31
CA GLY A 28 -13.44 5.25 9.31
C GLY A 28 -13.38 6.69 8.75
N LYS A 29 -12.91 6.86 7.50
CA LYS A 29 -12.93 8.16 6.80
C LYS A 29 -14.35 8.65 6.50
N GLY A 30 -15.28 7.74 6.19
CA GLY A 30 -16.70 8.06 6.01
C GLY A 30 -17.34 8.59 7.29
N PHE A 31 -17.12 7.90 8.41
CA PHE A 31 -17.64 8.33 9.72
C PHE A 31 -17.02 9.66 10.19
N ASN A 32 -15.72 9.88 10.01
CA ASN A 32 -15.09 11.16 10.34
C ASN A 32 -15.62 12.31 9.47
N LYS A 33 -15.86 12.10 8.17
CA LYS A 33 -16.48 13.12 7.30
C LYS A 33 -17.90 13.50 7.74
N ILE A 34 -18.68 12.53 8.22
CA ILE A 34 -20.04 12.79 8.74
C ILE A 34 -19.97 13.61 10.03
N GLY A 35 -19.04 13.27 10.94
CA GLY A 35 -18.79 14.06 12.16
C GLY A 35 -18.31 15.49 11.87
N GLU A 36 -17.39 15.66 10.91
CA GLU A 36 -16.84 16.96 10.47
C GLU A 36 -17.91 17.89 9.86
N LEU A 37 -18.91 17.34 9.17
CA LEU A 37 -20.03 18.10 8.58
C LEU A 37 -20.98 18.68 9.64
N PHE A 38 -21.06 18.04 10.81
CA PHE A 38 -21.88 18.49 11.93
C PHE A 38 -21.14 19.45 12.89
N SER A 39 -19.80 19.52 12.89
CA SER A 39 -19.02 20.19 13.95
C SER A 39 -18.45 21.58 13.62
N GLY A 40 -18.45 22.03 12.35
CA GLY A 40 -18.10 23.42 11.97
C GLY A 40 -16.65 23.89 12.25
N THR A 41 -15.73 22.98 12.57
CA THR A 41 -14.35 23.29 12.99
C THR A 41 -13.37 23.41 11.81
N GLU A 42 -12.55 24.46 11.80
CA GLU A 42 -11.46 24.64 10.82
C GLU A 42 -10.43 23.50 10.91
N LYS A 43 -10.08 22.94 9.74
CA LYS A 43 -9.25 21.74 9.60
C LYS A 43 -7.80 21.99 10.01
N LYS A 44 -7.34 21.30 11.07
CA LYS A 44 -5.92 20.91 11.15
C LYS A 44 -5.61 19.97 9.97
N ILE A 45 -4.56 20.28 9.21
CA ILE A 45 -4.11 19.41 8.11
C ILE A 45 -3.54 18.14 8.73
N ASP A 46 -4.23 17.02 8.51
CA ASP A 46 -3.77 15.70 8.89
C ASP A 46 -2.51 15.33 8.07
N PRO A 47 -1.35 15.10 8.72
CA PRO A 47 -0.11 14.72 8.04
C PRO A 47 -0.27 13.52 7.11
N ILE A 48 -1.10 12.54 7.49
CA ILE A 48 -1.35 11.35 6.68
C ILE A 48 -2.11 11.71 5.40
N LYS A 49 -3.13 12.58 5.49
CA LYS A 49 -3.86 13.06 4.29
C LYS A 49 -2.93 13.80 3.32
N MET A 50 -1.96 14.55 3.83
CA MET A 50 -0.97 15.23 3.00
C MET A 50 -0.05 14.22 2.29
N LEU A 51 0.39 13.18 2.99
CA LEU A 51 1.19 12.11 2.42
C LEU A 51 0.40 11.28 1.40
N GLU A 52 -0.87 10.97 1.67
CA GLU A 52 -1.75 10.31 0.71
C GLU A 52 -1.84 11.11 -0.59
N LYS A 53 -2.10 12.42 -0.51
CA LYS A 53 -2.15 13.27 -1.70
C LYS A 53 -0.83 13.28 -2.48
N LYS A 54 0.30 13.19 -1.77
CA LYS A 54 1.64 13.24 -2.38
C LYS A 54 2.07 11.92 -3.00
N PHE A 55 1.76 10.79 -2.36
CA PHE A 55 2.36 9.49 -2.66
C PHE A 55 1.37 8.41 -3.10
N LEU A 56 0.11 8.44 -2.66
CA LEU A 56 -0.88 7.40 -2.98
C LEU A 56 -1.04 7.27 -4.51
N HIS A 57 -0.99 6.03 -5.00
CA HIS A 57 -1.06 5.66 -6.42
C HIS A 57 0.04 6.28 -7.30
N LYS A 58 1.11 6.85 -6.72
CA LYS A 58 2.23 7.37 -7.50
C LYS A 58 3.19 6.25 -7.89
N LYS A 59 3.80 6.42 -9.06
CA LYS A 59 4.91 5.60 -9.52
C LYS A 59 6.14 5.92 -8.70
N ILE A 60 6.81 4.87 -8.25
CA ILE A 60 8.02 4.96 -7.43
C ILE A 60 9.11 4.07 -8.01
N GLU A 61 10.34 4.32 -7.57
CA GLU A 61 11.51 3.52 -7.89
C GLU A 61 12.29 3.21 -6.61
N LEU A 62 12.64 1.94 -6.38
CA LEU A 62 13.46 1.56 -5.23
C LEU A 62 14.82 2.25 -5.28
N SER A 63 15.20 2.89 -4.19
CA SER A 63 16.50 3.58 -4.08
C SER A 63 17.62 2.61 -3.73
N LYS A 64 17.33 1.51 -3.04
CA LYS A 64 18.29 0.50 -2.59
C LYS A 64 17.74 -0.92 -2.71
N ASN A 65 18.63 -1.90 -2.64
CA ASN A 65 18.25 -3.30 -2.53
C ASN A 65 17.65 -3.55 -1.15
N LEU A 66 16.45 -4.14 -1.11
CA LEU A 66 15.77 -4.49 0.14
C LEU A 66 15.90 -5.98 0.45
N ASN A 67 15.85 -6.83 -0.59
CA ASN A 67 16.00 -8.27 -0.45
C ASN A 67 16.48 -8.91 -1.77
N GLU A 68 16.34 -10.22 -1.88
CA GLU A 68 16.77 -11.00 -3.05
C GLU A 68 16.00 -10.66 -4.33
N LYS A 69 14.71 -10.30 -4.23
CA LYS A 69 13.86 -9.95 -5.37
C LYS A 69 13.64 -8.45 -5.56
N LEU A 70 13.61 -7.69 -4.46
CA LEU A 70 13.44 -6.24 -4.44
C LEU A 70 14.82 -5.55 -4.53
N LYS A 71 15.18 -5.17 -5.76
CA LYS A 71 16.45 -4.55 -6.12
C LYS A 71 16.26 -3.07 -6.46
N SER A 72 17.29 -2.27 -6.22
CA SER A 72 17.35 -0.86 -6.60
C SER A 72 17.03 -0.66 -8.09
N GLY A 73 16.34 0.43 -8.41
CA GLY A 73 15.92 0.76 -9.77
C GLY A 73 14.65 0.08 -10.24
N GLN A 74 14.10 -0.89 -9.50
CA GLN A 74 12.80 -1.48 -9.81
C GLN A 74 11.67 -0.47 -9.63
N LYS A 75 10.73 -0.49 -10.58
CA LYS A 75 9.57 0.41 -10.57
C LYS A 75 8.44 -0.22 -9.77
N GLY A 76 7.67 0.61 -9.09
CA GLY A 76 6.51 0.20 -8.31
C GLY A 76 5.44 1.27 -8.26
N VAL A 77 4.36 0.96 -7.55
CA VAL A 77 3.24 1.87 -7.28
C VAL A 77 2.91 1.82 -5.80
N VAL A 78 2.69 2.99 -5.20
CA VAL A 78 2.21 3.09 -3.82
C VAL A 78 0.74 2.72 -3.76
N LEU A 79 0.39 1.72 -2.96
CA LEU A 79 -0.99 1.28 -2.76
C LEU A 79 -1.62 1.94 -1.53
N GLU A 80 -0.84 2.13 -0.46
CA GLU A 80 -1.37 2.69 0.79
C GLU A 80 -0.29 3.38 1.62
N ILE A 81 -0.68 4.42 2.36
CA ILE A 81 0.19 5.08 3.36
C ILE A 81 -0.11 4.51 4.74
N ILE A 82 0.75 3.66 5.28
CA ILE A 82 0.53 3.03 6.58
C ILE A 82 0.66 4.09 7.69
N ASN A 83 1.77 4.83 7.67
CA ASN A 83 2.06 5.93 8.58
C ASN A 83 3.04 6.92 7.93
N GLU A 84 3.57 7.87 8.70
CA GLU A 84 4.46 8.92 8.19
C GLU A 84 5.77 8.38 7.58
N ASN A 85 6.18 7.18 7.96
CA ASN A 85 7.46 6.61 7.59
C ASN A 85 7.34 5.37 6.69
N LYS A 86 6.16 4.76 6.60
CA LYS A 86 5.95 3.47 5.93
C LYS A 86 4.76 3.50 4.98
N ILE A 87 4.90 2.78 3.87
CA ILE A 87 3.87 2.60 2.86
C ILE A 87 3.79 1.14 2.46
N PHE A 88 2.65 0.75 1.90
CA PHE A 88 2.53 -0.45 1.09
C PHE A 88 2.72 -0.10 -0.38
N ALA A 89 3.54 -0.89 -1.06
CA ALA A 89 3.78 -0.75 -2.49
C ALA A 89 3.91 -2.11 -3.18
N GLU A 90 3.49 -2.15 -4.44
CA GLU A 90 3.77 -3.26 -5.34
C GLU A 90 4.95 -2.89 -6.26
N PHE A 91 5.71 -3.89 -6.68
CA PHE A 91 6.86 -3.71 -7.55
C PHE A 91 6.80 -4.63 -8.76
N TYR A 92 7.48 -4.22 -9.83
CA TYR A 92 7.46 -4.88 -11.12
C TYR A 92 8.88 -5.24 -11.57
N ASP A 93 8.99 -6.41 -12.19
CA ASP A 93 10.23 -6.83 -12.85
C ASP A 93 10.50 -6.02 -14.13
N LYS A 94 11.62 -6.31 -14.80
CA LYS A 94 11.99 -5.63 -16.05
C LYS A 94 11.01 -5.87 -17.21
N LYS A 95 10.19 -6.91 -17.12
CA LYS A 95 9.14 -7.26 -18.11
C LYS A 95 7.78 -6.66 -17.74
N GLY A 96 7.68 -5.93 -16.62
CA GLY A 96 6.44 -5.36 -16.13
C GLY A 96 5.54 -6.36 -15.39
N LYS A 97 6.04 -7.55 -15.06
CA LYS A 97 5.29 -8.51 -14.24
C LYS A 97 5.45 -8.15 -12.76
N GLN A 98 4.35 -8.22 -12.01
CA GLN A 98 4.38 -8.01 -10.56
C GLN A 98 5.31 -9.01 -9.88
N ILE A 99 6.09 -8.51 -8.93
CA ILE A 99 7.03 -9.30 -8.14
C ILE A 99 6.27 -9.94 -6.99
N GLU A 100 6.35 -11.27 -6.93
CA GLU A 100 5.86 -12.08 -5.82
C GLU A 100 7.05 -12.67 -5.06
N LEU A 101 7.05 -12.58 -3.73
CA LEU A 101 8.05 -13.17 -2.85
C LEU A 101 7.33 -13.79 -1.64
N ASN A 102 7.57 -15.06 -1.35
CA ASN A 102 6.94 -15.77 -0.22
C ASN A 102 5.41 -15.67 -0.21
N ASN A 103 4.79 -15.75 -1.38
CA ASN A 103 3.34 -15.55 -1.60
C ASN A 103 2.84 -14.13 -1.28
N GLU A 104 3.73 -13.15 -1.09
CA GLU A 104 3.40 -11.74 -0.93
C GLU A 104 3.61 -10.97 -2.25
N LEU A 105 2.62 -10.16 -2.61
CA LEU A 105 2.62 -9.30 -3.81
C LEU A 105 2.73 -7.80 -3.47
N VAL A 106 2.56 -7.48 -2.19
CA VAL A 106 2.57 -6.12 -1.64
C VAL A 106 3.60 -6.07 -0.53
N PHE A 107 4.42 -5.04 -0.54
CA PHE A 107 5.57 -4.93 0.35
C PHE A 107 5.45 -3.69 1.20
N GLU A 108 5.67 -3.85 2.51
CA GLU A 108 5.91 -2.73 3.41
C GLU A 108 7.30 -2.16 3.14
N ILE A 109 7.37 -0.87 2.79
CA ILE A 109 8.64 -0.18 2.59
C ILE A 109 8.64 1.19 3.29
N GLY A 110 9.85 1.63 3.64
CA GLY A 110 10.08 2.95 4.22
C GLY A 110 10.03 4.07 3.17
N MET A 111 9.60 5.27 3.59
CA MET A 111 9.61 6.49 2.77
C MET A 111 11.01 6.86 2.25
N ASN A 112 12.07 6.43 2.93
CA ASN A 112 13.47 6.63 2.51
C ASN A 112 14.01 5.53 1.58
N GLN A 113 13.21 4.50 1.28
CA GLN A 113 13.62 3.35 0.47
C GLN A 113 13.18 3.46 -1.00
N PHE A 114 12.49 4.54 -1.37
CA PHE A 114 12.08 4.81 -2.74
C PHE A 114 12.20 6.29 -3.08
N LYS A 115 12.10 6.58 -4.38
CA LYS A 115 11.94 7.94 -4.92
C LYS A 115 10.74 7.97 -5.86
N LEU A 116 10.10 9.14 -5.98
CA LEU A 116 9.05 9.36 -6.98
C LEU A 116 9.66 9.36 -8.39
N LYS A 117 8.87 8.90 -9.37
CA LYS A 117 9.25 8.84 -10.79
C LYS A 117 8.25 9.56 -11.68
#